data_AF-A0A6I3SJN2-F1
#
_entry.id   AF-A0A6I3SJN2-F1
#
_cell.length_a   1.000
_cell.length_b   1.000
_cell.length_c   1.000
_cell.angle_alpha   90.00
_cell.angle_beta   90.00
_cell.angle_gamma   90.00
#
_symmetry.space_group_name_H-M   'P 1'
#
loop_
_entity.id
_entity.type
_entity.pdbx_description
1 polymer ?
#
loop_
_entity_poly.entity_id
_entity_poly.type
_entity_poly.pdbx_seq_one_letter_code
_entity_poly.pdbx_strand_id
1 'polypeptide(L)'
;MCTPGTFSNEIQLIIRQLKGRNHRLFHDSQDVAKYLREYRQDKIVAELLDEMTLMLKEAEKLAAKALEAVEQQQAEAEQRTMPTVTLFNPVK
;
A
#
# COMPACT_ATOMS: atom_id res chain seq x y z
N MET A 1 -7.99 -17.81 -0.53
CA MET A 1 -8.70 -17.31 0.67
C MET A 1 -7.67 -16.73 1.61
N CYS A 2 -7.88 -15.52 2.11
CA CYS A 2 -6.98 -14.87 3.08
C CYS A 2 -7.10 -15.57 4.44
N THR A 3 -5.99 -15.96 5.07
CA THR A 3 -5.99 -16.63 6.38
C THR A 3 -5.15 -15.84 7.39
N PRO A 4 -5.33 -16.04 8.71
CA PRO A 4 -4.51 -15.39 9.73
C PRO A 4 -3.00 -15.66 9.60
N GLY A 5 -2.59 -16.74 8.92
CA GLY A 5 -1.18 -17.03 8.64
C GLY A 5 -0.64 -16.40 7.35
N THR A 6 -1.53 -15.98 6.42
CA THR A 6 -1.14 -15.50 5.08
C THR A 6 -1.52 -14.05 4.81
N PHE A 7 -2.38 -13.43 5.64
CA PHE A 7 -2.92 -12.09 5.38
C PHE A 7 -1.84 -11.02 5.23
N SER A 8 -0.75 -11.11 6.00
CA SER A 8 0.37 -10.17 5.91
C SER A 8 1.05 -10.23 4.53
N ASN A 9 1.28 -11.44 4.00
CA ASN A 9 1.84 -11.64 2.67
C ASN A 9 0.88 -11.16 1.57
N GLU A 10 -0.41 -11.44 1.70
CA GLU A 10 -1.44 -10.96 0.75
C GLU A 10 -1.49 -9.43 0.70
N ILE A 11 -1.43 -8.76 1.86
CA ILE A 11 -1.37 -7.29 1.95
C ILE A 11 -0.09 -6.77 1.28
N GLN A 12 1.07 -7.36 1.55
CA GLN A 12 2.33 -6.98 0.92
C GLN A 12 2.29 -7.16 -0.61
N LEU A 13 1.66 -8.22 -1.12
CA LEU A 13 1.48 -8.44 -2.55
C LEU A 13 0.61 -7.36 -3.20
N ILE A 14 -0.51 -7.00 -2.57
CA ILE A 14 -1.40 -5.93 -3.04
C ILE A 14 -0.63 -4.60 -3.12
N ILE A 15 0.11 -4.24 -2.06
CA ILE A 15 0.91 -3.01 -2.02
C ILE A 15 1.98 -3.00 -3.11
N ARG A 16 2.68 -4.14 -3.31
CA ARG A 16 3.73 -4.25 -4.32
C ARG A 16 3.18 -4.06 -5.74
N GLN A 17 2.00 -4.61 -6.01
CA GLN A 17 1.33 -4.42 -7.29
C GLN A 17 0.91 -2.97 -7.50
N LEU A 18 0.35 -2.33 -6.47
CA LEU A 18 -0.02 -0.91 -6.51
C LEU A 18 1.20 -0.01 -6.75
N LYS A 19 2.28 -0.14 -5.96
CA LYS A 19 3.49 0.70 -6.14
C LYS A 19 4.16 0.51 -7.50
N GLY A 20 4.32 -0.73 -7.96
CA GLY A 20 5.03 -1.01 -9.20
C GLY A 20 4.28 -0.59 -10.46
N ARG A 21 2.97 -0.84 -10.50
CA ARG A 21 2.15 -0.60 -11.70
C ARG A 21 1.52 0.79 -11.73
N ASN A 22 1.16 1.36 -10.58
CA ASN A 22 0.48 2.66 -10.54
C ASN A 22 1.38 3.80 -10.97
N HIS A 23 2.69 3.75 -10.68
CA HIS A 23 3.60 4.83 -11.09
C HIS A 23 3.59 5.03 -12.62
N ARG A 24 3.73 3.94 -13.38
CA ARG A 24 3.67 4.00 -14.84
C ARG A 24 2.27 4.34 -15.33
N LEU A 25 1.25 3.68 -14.79
CA LEU A 25 -0.14 3.89 -15.20
C LEU A 25 -0.58 5.35 -14.97
N PHE A 26 -0.08 5.98 -13.91
CA PHE A 26 -0.32 7.38 -13.59
C PHE A 26 0.22 8.30 -14.69
N HIS A 27 1.50 8.14 -15.04
CA HIS A 27 2.14 8.95 -16.09
C HIS A 27 1.49 8.71 -17.46
N ASP A 28 1.30 7.45 -17.84
CA ASP A 28 0.67 7.09 -19.12
C ASP A 28 -0.75 7.69 -19.23
N SER A 29 -1.53 7.65 -18.15
CA SER A 29 -2.90 8.21 -18.15
C SER A 29 -2.90 9.74 -18.26
N GLN A 30 -1.95 10.43 -17.60
CA GLN A 30 -1.82 11.89 -17.72
C GLN A 30 -1.39 12.34 -19.12
N ASP A 31 -0.45 11.62 -19.73
CA ASP A 31 0.00 11.91 -21.09
C ASP A 31 -1.13 11.72 -22.11
N VAL A 32 -1.91 10.65 -21.96
CA VAL A 32 -3.10 10.39 -22.80
C VAL A 32 -4.17 11.45 -22.57
N ALA A 33 -4.47 11.81 -21.31
CA ALA A 33 -5.44 12.87 -20.99
C ALA A 33 -5.05 14.21 -21.62
N LYS A 34 -3.75 14.57 -21.57
CA LYS A 34 -3.21 15.76 -22.23
C LYS A 34 -3.42 15.70 -23.74
N TYR A 35 -3.07 14.58 -24.38
CA TYR A 35 -3.27 14.40 -25.81
C TYR A 35 -4.75 14.53 -26.23
N LEU A 36 -5.66 13.94 -25.46
CA LEU A 36 -7.09 14.01 -25.74
C LEU A 36 -7.62 15.44 -25.66
N ARG A 37 -7.17 16.22 -24.66
CA ARG A 37 -7.52 17.64 -24.53
C ARG A 37 -6.99 18.48 -25.68
N GLU A 38 -5.73 18.28 -26.07
CA GLU A 38 -5.04 19.12 -27.06
C GLU A 38 -5.44 18.79 -28.51
N TYR A 39 -5.63 17.51 -28.84
CA TYR A 39 -5.74 17.07 -30.24
C TYR A 39 -7.08 16.45 -30.62
N ARG A 40 -7.88 15.99 -29.65
CA ARG A 40 -9.17 15.30 -29.93
C ARG A 40 -10.39 16.05 -29.43
N GLN A 41 -10.19 17.09 -28.61
CA GLN A 41 -11.26 17.83 -27.92
C GLN A 41 -12.17 16.94 -27.05
N ASP A 42 -11.70 15.74 -26.70
CA ASP A 42 -12.44 14.78 -25.89
C ASP A 42 -12.17 15.04 -24.41
N LYS A 43 -12.84 16.07 -23.89
CA LYS A 43 -12.65 16.55 -22.52
C LYS A 43 -13.16 15.57 -21.48
N ILE A 44 -14.25 14.87 -21.77
CA ILE A 44 -14.89 13.95 -20.83
C ILE A 44 -13.95 12.77 -20.54
N VAL A 45 -13.40 12.15 -21.59
CA VAL A 45 -12.48 11.02 -21.40
C VAL A 45 -11.19 11.48 -20.71
N ALA A 46 -10.68 12.68 -21.03
CA ALA A 46 -9.52 13.23 -20.35
C ALA A 46 -9.76 13.49 -18.86
N GLU A 47 -10.92 14.05 -18.49
CA GLU A 47 -11.32 14.29 -17.09
C GLU A 47 -11.44 12.97 -16.32
N LEU A 48 -12.04 11.94 -16.93
CA LEU A 48 -12.12 10.61 -16.32
C LEU A 48 -10.74 9.98 -16.11
N LEU A 49 -9.81 10.15 -17.06
CA LEU A 49 -8.43 9.68 -16.89
C LEU A 49 -7.72 10.42 -15.75
N ASP A 50 -7.90 11.74 -15.64
CA ASP A 50 -7.35 12.53 -14.54
C ASP A 50 -7.94 12.06 -13.19
N GLU A 51 -9.24 11.80 -13.11
CA GLU A 51 -9.89 11.28 -11.91
C GLU A 51 -9.36 9.89 -11.51
N MET A 52 -9.19 8.99 -12.49
CA MET A 52 -8.58 7.67 -12.26
C MET A 52 -7.17 7.80 -11.68
N THR A 53 -6.36 8.75 -12.17
CA THR A 53 -5.00 8.96 -11.65
C THR A 53 -4.99 9.40 -10.19
N LEU A 54 -5.96 10.23 -9.78
CA LEU A 54 -6.13 10.65 -8.39
C LEU A 54 -6.52 9.46 -7.50
N MET A 55 -7.48 8.65 -7.92
CA MET A 55 -7.91 7.47 -7.18
C MET A 55 -6.76 6.45 -7.01
N LEU A 56 -5.93 6.26 -8.03
CA LEU A 56 -4.76 5.38 -7.95
C LEU A 56 -3.73 5.86 -6.92
N LYS A 57 -3.51 7.18 -6.85
CA LYS A 57 -2.61 7.80 -5.87
C LYS A 57 -3.18 7.72 -4.45
N GLU A 58 -4.49 7.88 -4.30
CA GLU A 58 -5.21 7.67 -3.04
C GLU A 58 -5.04 6.22 -2.56
N ALA A 59 -5.27 5.25 -3.46
CA ALA A 59 -5.13 3.83 -3.17
C ALA A 59 -3.71 3.47 -2.73
N GLU A 60 -2.67 4.04 -3.36
CA GLU A 60 -1.28 3.83 -2.95
C GLU A 60 -1.00 4.35 -1.53
N LYS A 61 -1.52 5.53 -1.18
CA LYS A 61 -1.40 6.09 0.18
C LYS A 61 -2.09 5.22 1.22
N LEU A 62 -3.31 4.75 0.92
CA LEU A 62 -4.06 3.88 1.82
C LEU A 62 -3.35 2.53 2.01
N ALA A 63 -2.79 1.98 0.93
CA ALA A 63 -2.03 0.75 0.98
C ALA A 63 -0.75 0.89 1.83
N ALA A 64 -0.06 2.04 1.76
CA ALA A 64 1.09 2.33 2.62
C ALA A 64 0.70 2.37 4.11
N LYS A 65 -0.42 3.02 4.46
CA LYS A 65 -0.95 3.04 5.83
C LYS A 65 -1.35 1.65 6.33
N ALA A 66 -1.95 0.83 5.47
CA ALA A 66 -2.31 -0.54 5.81
C ALA A 66 -1.07 -1.39 6.14
N LEU A 67 0.04 -1.19 5.42
CA LEU A 67 1.31 -1.87 5.72
C LEU A 67 1.83 -1.48 7.10
N GLU A 68 1.89 -0.17 7.37
CA GLU A 68 2.40 0.36 8.63
C GLU A 68 1.60 -0.17 9.83
N ALA A 69 0.28 -0.25 9.71
CA ALA A 69 -0.58 -0.82 10.74
C ALA A 69 -0.31 -2.32 10.99
N VAL A 70 -0.01 -3.09 9.94
CA VAL A 70 0.35 -4.51 10.07
C VAL A 70 1.72 -4.67 10.73
N GLU A 71 2.71 -3.87 10.33
CA GLU A 71 4.05 -3.89 10.92
C GLU A 71 4.02 -3.50 12.42
N GLN A 72 3.22 -2.50 12.78
CA GLN A 72 3.02 -2.10 14.19
C GLN A 72 2.39 -3.24 15.02
N GLN A 73 1.33 -3.88 14.51
CA GLN A 73 0.71 -5.01 15.21
C GLN A 73 1.66 -6.21 15.39
N GLN A 74 2.52 -6.47 14.41
CA GLN A 74 3.53 -7.53 14.50
C GLN A 74 4.61 -7.18 15.54
N ALA A 75 5.12 -5.96 15.54
CA ALA A 75 6.10 -5.49 16.52
C ALA A 75 5.55 -5.53 17.96
N GLU A 76 4.28 -5.16 18.16
CA GLU A 76 3.61 -5.24 19.46
C GLU A 76 3.40 -6.70 19.91
N ALA A 77 3.09 -7.61 19.00
CA ALA A 77 2.95 -9.03 19.30
C ALA A 77 4.31 -9.65 19.74
N GLU A 78 5.40 -9.30 19.05
CA GLU A 78 6.75 -9.76 19.40
C GLU A 78 7.20 -9.25 20.78
N GLN A 79 6.92 -7.98 21.11
CA GLN A 79 7.23 -7.42 22.44
C GLN A 79 6.48 -8.12 23.57
N ARG A 80 5.23 -8.55 23.34
CA ARG A 80 4.45 -9.31 24.34
C ARG A 80 4.97 -10.73 24.57
N THR A 81 5.72 -11.29 23.62
CA THR A 81 6.29 -12.65 23.72
C THR A 81 7.67 -12.72 24.34
N MET A 82 8.30 -11.58 24.70
CA MET A 82 9.59 -11.63 25.40
C MET A 82 9.43 -12.24 26.80
N PRO A 83 10.08 -13.38 27.10
CA PRO A 83 9.98 -13.98 28.42
C PRO A 83 10.71 -13.09 29.42
N THR A 84 10.01 -12.71 30.50
CA THR A 84 10.64 -12.11 31.67
C THR A 84 11.72 -13.06 32.18
N VAL A 85 12.99 -12.71 31.96
CA VAL A 85 14.12 -13.43 32.51
C VAL A 85 14.13 -13.19 34.02
N THR A 86 13.49 -14.08 34.78
CA THR A 86 13.66 -14.15 36.24
C THR A 86 15.09 -14.61 36.52
N LEU A 87 15.98 -13.66 36.78
CA LEU A 87 17.30 -13.91 37.36
C LEU A 87 17.10 -14.49 38.77
N PHE A 88 17.12 -15.81 38.90
CA PHE A 88 17.32 -16.45 40.20
C PHE A 88 18.77 -16.21 40.60
N ASN A 89 18.99 -15.32 41.57
CA ASN A 89 20.29 -15.09 42.17
C ASN A 89 20.54 -16.18 43.23
N PRO A 90 21.48 -17.15 43.04
CA PRO A 90 21.80 -18.10 44.08
C PRO A 90 22.75 -17.41 45.08
N VAL A 91 22.20 -16.94 46.19
CA VAL A 91 23.00 -16.51 47.33
C VAL A 91 23.73 -17.74 47.88
N LYS A 92 25.05 -17.71 47.88
CA LYS A 92 25.92 -18.56 48.70
C LYS A 92 26.64 -17.67 49.72
#